data_AF-A0A858R9N6-F1
#
_entry.id   AF-A0A858R9N6-F1
#
_cell.length_a   1.000
_cell.length_b   1.000
_cell.length_c   1.000
_cell.angle_alpha   90.00
_cell.angle_beta   90.00
_cell.angle_gamma   90.00
#
_symmetry.space_group_name_H-M   'P 1'
#
loop_
_entity.id
_entity.type
_entity.pdbx_description
1 polymer ?
#
loop_
_entity_poly.entity_id
_entity_poly.type
_entity_poly.pdbx_seq_one_letter_code
_entity_poly.pdbx_strand_id
1 'polypeptide(L)'
;MEGVFRHAAAQQGRIDLVLSNLYRADCPLDLEGFRRAPLATEPFPHLVMPNFVKPAAAAAARAGFPSSGAGGLATAPDPEHLGALDPRFAVLLARLRSPETTAAFAEKFGLPLSHEALLVTLRDRCRPQDGRIHTDSESKLVTALVYLNDGWEPEGGRLRLLRRIDDMEDMIAEVPPLDGTLVAFRRTDNSFHGHKPYDGVRRYVMLNWMVDAGAAHREAMRHGLSSVWKKLTGGLHSF
;
A
#
# COMPACT_ATOMS: atom_id res chain seq x y z
N MET A 1 -8.29 -24.39 -30.53
CA MET A 1 -9.06 -23.13 -30.35
C MET A 1 -9.94 -23.17 -29.11
N GLU A 2 -10.52 -24.31 -28.73
CA GLU A 2 -11.38 -24.44 -27.51
C GLU A 2 -10.66 -24.25 -26.16
N GLY A 3 -9.36 -24.56 -26.06
CA GLY A 3 -8.60 -24.42 -24.80
C GLY A 3 -8.40 -22.97 -24.34
N VAL A 4 -8.26 -22.03 -25.28
CA VAL A 4 -8.06 -20.60 -24.98
C VAL A 4 -9.34 -19.96 -24.46
N PHE A 5 -10.50 -20.32 -25.04
CA PHE A 5 -11.81 -19.83 -24.59
C PHE A 5 -12.16 -20.32 -23.18
N ARG A 6 -11.81 -21.56 -22.83
CA ARG A 6 -12.03 -22.09 -21.47
C ARG A 6 -11.16 -21.40 -20.41
N HIS A 7 -9.92 -21.02 -20.77
CA HIS A 7 -9.03 -20.30 -19.86
C HIS A 7 -9.51 -18.86 -19.60
N ALA A 8 -9.91 -18.14 -20.67
CA ALA A 8 -10.46 -16.79 -20.55
C ALA A 8 -11.77 -16.75 -19.75
N ALA A 9 -12.67 -17.72 -19.94
CA ALA A 9 -13.91 -17.82 -19.18
C ALA A 9 -13.69 -18.12 -17.68
N ALA A 10 -12.69 -18.95 -17.35
CA ALA A 10 -12.32 -19.22 -15.96
C ALA A 10 -11.67 -18.01 -15.27
N GLN A 11 -10.91 -17.21 -16.02
CA GLN A 11 -10.30 -15.97 -15.53
C GLN A 11 -11.36 -14.88 -15.34
N GLN A 12 -12.31 -14.75 -16.26
CA GLN A 12 -13.45 -13.83 -16.14
C GLN A 12 -14.35 -14.20 -14.95
N GLY A 13 -14.69 -15.49 -14.77
CA GLY A 13 -15.51 -15.94 -13.64
C GLY A 13 -14.83 -15.72 -12.27
N ARG A 14 -13.49 -15.77 -12.21
CA ARG A 14 -12.75 -15.38 -10.99
C ARG A 14 -12.77 -13.88 -10.76
N ILE A 15 -12.66 -13.07 -11.81
CA ILE A 15 -12.77 -11.60 -11.73
C ILE A 15 -14.18 -11.22 -11.27
N ASP A 16 -15.23 -11.81 -11.84
CA ASP A 16 -16.63 -11.52 -11.48
C ASP A 16 -16.94 -11.95 -10.03
N LEU A 17 -16.32 -13.03 -9.53
CA LEU A 17 -16.43 -13.44 -8.13
C LEU A 17 -15.68 -12.47 -7.19
N VAL A 18 -14.50 -11.99 -7.59
CA VAL A 18 -13.76 -10.96 -6.84
C VAL A 18 -14.55 -9.66 -6.82
N LEU A 19 -15.11 -9.23 -7.95
CA LEU A 19 -15.91 -8.01 -8.06
C LEU A 19 -17.24 -8.10 -7.31
N SER A 20 -17.91 -9.26 -7.31
CA SER A 20 -19.16 -9.44 -6.56
C SER A 20 -18.93 -9.44 -5.04
N ASN A 21 -17.80 -9.96 -4.56
CA ASN A 21 -17.37 -9.85 -3.15
C ASN A 21 -17.00 -8.41 -2.74
N LEU A 22 -16.69 -7.51 -3.68
CA LEU A 22 -16.43 -6.10 -3.37
C LEU A 22 -17.70 -5.31 -3.03
N TYR A 23 -18.91 -5.84 -3.33
CA TYR A 23 -20.17 -5.08 -3.27
C TYR A 23 -21.12 -5.39 -2.09
N ARG A 24 -20.88 -6.40 -1.23
CA ARG A 24 -21.71 -6.64 -0.02
C ARG A 24 -20.91 -7.25 1.14
N ALA A 25 -21.19 -6.80 2.37
CA ALA A 25 -20.82 -7.29 3.71
C ALA A 25 -19.32 -7.60 4.02
N ASP A 26 -18.57 -8.11 3.04
CA ASP A 26 -17.20 -8.61 3.16
C ASP A 26 -16.14 -7.61 2.66
N CYS A 27 -16.49 -6.31 2.55
CA CYS A 27 -15.54 -5.27 2.20
C CYS A 27 -14.35 -5.29 3.18
N PRO A 28 -13.10 -5.46 2.68
CA PRO A 28 -11.94 -5.64 3.54
C PRO A 28 -11.53 -4.36 4.27
N LEU A 29 -11.98 -3.18 3.82
CA LEU A 29 -11.64 -1.88 4.38
C LEU A 29 -12.78 -1.30 5.23
N ASP A 30 -12.44 -0.57 6.29
CA ASP A 30 -13.33 0.31 7.04
C ASP A 30 -13.26 1.75 6.52
N LEU A 31 -13.83 2.00 5.34
CA LEU A 31 -13.87 3.34 4.74
C LEU A 31 -14.76 4.32 5.52
N GLU A 32 -15.79 3.84 6.21
CA GLU A 32 -16.64 4.71 7.03
C GLU A 32 -15.91 5.18 8.28
N GLY A 33 -15.23 4.27 8.97
CA GLY A 33 -14.33 4.61 10.08
C GLY A 33 -13.24 5.56 9.63
N PHE A 34 -12.63 5.33 8.46
CA PHE A 34 -11.64 6.25 7.88
C PHE A 34 -12.21 7.66 7.65
N ARG A 35 -13.41 7.78 7.07
CA ARG A 35 -14.06 9.09 6.88
C ARG A 35 -14.35 9.80 8.21
N ARG A 36 -14.72 9.07 9.25
CA ARG A 36 -14.96 9.66 10.59
C ARG A 36 -13.69 9.94 11.39
N ALA A 37 -12.59 9.22 11.12
CA ALA A 37 -11.35 9.35 11.88
C ALA A 37 -10.82 10.80 11.79
N PRO A 38 -10.40 11.40 12.92
CA PRO A 38 -9.88 12.76 12.91
C PRO A 38 -8.60 12.85 12.09
N LEU A 39 -8.44 13.94 11.34
CA LEU A 39 -7.20 14.29 10.66
C LEU A 39 -6.45 15.30 11.55
N ALA A 40 -5.27 14.92 12.04
CA ALA A 40 -4.39 15.89 12.68
C ALA A 40 -3.85 16.82 11.59
N THR A 41 -3.84 18.13 11.83
CA THR A 41 -3.39 19.13 10.85
C THR A 41 -1.97 19.61 11.09
N GLU A 42 -1.50 19.53 12.34
CA GLU A 42 -0.18 20.00 12.79
C GLU A 42 0.71 18.82 13.20
N PRO A 43 2.03 18.89 12.95
CA PRO A 43 2.74 19.89 12.14
C PRO A 43 2.50 19.74 10.62
N PHE A 44 1.84 18.67 10.20
CA PHE A 44 1.33 18.47 8.84
C PHE A 44 0.11 17.54 8.85
N PRO A 45 -0.74 17.56 7.81
CA PRO A 45 -1.93 16.72 7.77
C PRO A 45 -1.62 15.23 7.76
N HIS A 46 -2.03 14.50 8.79
CA HIS A 46 -1.80 13.06 8.93
C HIS A 46 -2.86 12.35 9.78
N LEU A 47 -2.94 11.03 9.64
CA LEU A 47 -3.70 10.17 10.54
C LEU A 47 -3.07 8.77 10.65
N VAL A 48 -3.40 8.09 11.74
CA VAL A 48 -3.10 6.68 11.99
C VAL A 48 -4.41 6.00 12.35
N MET A 49 -4.72 4.88 11.71
CA MET A 49 -5.96 4.14 11.92
C MET A 49 -5.66 2.63 12.02
N PRO A 50 -5.66 2.07 13.24
CA PRO A 50 -5.72 0.63 13.43
C PRO A 50 -7.01 0.05 12.84
N ASN A 51 -6.98 -1.22 12.42
CA ASN A 51 -8.14 -1.93 11.85
C ASN A 51 -8.76 -1.24 10.62
N PHE A 52 -7.99 -0.41 9.90
CA PHE A 52 -8.43 0.13 8.60
C PHE A 52 -8.69 -1.00 7.61
N VAL A 53 -7.81 -2.01 7.58
CA VAL A 53 -8.17 -3.32 7.03
C VAL A 53 -8.76 -4.14 8.17
N LYS A 54 -9.95 -4.70 7.96
CA LYS A 54 -10.64 -5.50 8.96
C LYS A 54 -9.77 -6.72 9.34
N PRO A 55 -9.76 -7.15 10.62
CA PRO A 55 -8.82 -8.17 11.10
C PRO A 55 -8.77 -9.46 10.26
N ALA A 56 -9.93 -10.02 9.90
CA ALA A 56 -9.98 -11.24 9.07
C ALA A 56 -9.39 -11.02 7.66
N ALA A 57 -9.64 -9.86 7.06
CA ALA A 57 -9.08 -9.51 5.76
C ALA A 57 -7.58 -9.22 5.83
N ALA A 58 -7.09 -8.59 6.91
CA ALA A 58 -5.67 -8.36 7.13
C ALA A 58 -4.91 -9.68 7.26
N ALA A 59 -5.40 -10.61 8.08
CA ALA A 59 -4.81 -11.94 8.25
C ALA A 59 -4.81 -12.74 6.93
N ALA A 60 -5.92 -12.72 6.18
CA ALA A 60 -6.00 -13.37 4.88
C ALA A 60 -5.01 -12.76 3.87
N ALA A 61 -4.96 -11.43 3.77
CA ALA A 61 -4.07 -10.72 2.87
C ALA A 61 -2.59 -10.94 3.21
N ARG A 62 -2.24 -10.97 4.50
CA ARG A 62 -0.89 -11.33 4.97
C ARG A 62 -0.50 -12.74 4.53
N ALA A 63 -1.41 -13.71 4.66
CA ALA A 63 -1.15 -15.10 4.26
C ALA A 63 -0.99 -15.28 2.74
N GLY A 64 -1.58 -14.39 1.94
CA GLY A 64 -1.44 -14.33 0.48
C GLY A 64 -0.44 -13.29 -0.02
N PHE A 65 0.30 -12.61 0.86
CA PHE A 65 1.16 -11.49 0.47
C PHE A 65 2.31 -12.00 -0.43
N PRO A 66 2.57 -11.37 -1.58
CA PRO A 66 3.64 -11.82 -2.46
C PRO A 66 5.01 -11.59 -1.83
N SER A 67 5.83 -12.63 -1.78
CA SER A 67 7.20 -12.57 -1.25
C SER A 67 8.18 -13.09 -2.29
N SER A 68 9.21 -12.30 -2.57
CA SER A 68 10.37 -12.74 -3.35
C SER A 68 11.54 -13.12 -2.45
N GLY A 69 11.40 -12.97 -1.13
CA GLY A 69 12.50 -13.01 -0.17
C GLY A 69 13.54 -11.89 -0.34
N ALA A 70 13.50 -11.14 -1.43
CA ALA A 70 14.36 -9.99 -1.67
C ALA A 70 13.79 -8.76 -0.97
N GLY A 71 14.66 -7.98 -0.31
CA GLY A 71 14.26 -6.65 0.16
C GLY A 71 14.01 -5.69 -1.00
N GLY A 72 13.51 -4.49 -0.68
CA GLY A 72 13.26 -3.42 -1.66
C GLY A 72 11.79 -3.28 -2.03
N LEU A 73 11.50 -2.26 -2.83
CA LEU A 73 10.16 -1.91 -3.27
C LEU A 73 9.83 -2.62 -4.59
N ALA A 74 8.58 -3.03 -4.78
CA ALA A 74 8.07 -3.58 -6.04
C ALA A 74 6.78 -2.84 -6.43
N THR A 75 6.58 -2.53 -7.71
CA THR A 75 5.25 -2.05 -8.17
C THR A 75 4.25 -3.20 -8.08
N ALA A 76 3.07 -2.91 -7.53
CA ALA A 76 1.97 -3.87 -7.51
C ALA A 76 1.47 -4.10 -8.96
N PRO A 77 1.13 -5.36 -9.34
CA PRO A 77 0.70 -5.68 -10.71
C PRO A 77 -0.52 -4.87 -11.11
N ASP A 78 -0.67 -4.50 -12.38
CA ASP A 78 -1.82 -3.75 -12.88
C ASP A 78 -3.16 -4.50 -12.66
N PRO A 79 -4.31 -3.80 -12.63
CA PRO A 79 -5.61 -4.41 -12.35
C PRO A 79 -5.93 -5.66 -13.19
N GLU A 80 -5.57 -5.66 -14.47
CA GLU A 80 -5.77 -6.78 -15.39
C GLU A 80 -4.92 -8.02 -15.04
N HIS A 81 -3.86 -7.85 -14.26
CA HIS A 81 -2.94 -8.90 -13.83
C HIS A 81 -3.20 -9.39 -12.40
N LEU A 82 -4.24 -8.91 -11.71
CA LEU A 82 -4.57 -9.33 -10.35
C LEU A 82 -4.86 -10.83 -10.24
N GLY A 83 -5.33 -11.49 -11.31
CA GLY A 83 -5.58 -12.92 -11.34
C GLY A 83 -4.33 -13.80 -11.16
N ALA A 84 -3.14 -13.23 -11.27
CA ALA A 84 -1.86 -13.91 -11.00
C ALA A 84 -1.44 -13.87 -9.52
N LEU A 85 -2.16 -13.12 -8.67
CA LEU A 85 -1.92 -13.04 -7.24
C LEU A 85 -2.65 -14.16 -6.49
N ASP A 86 -2.20 -14.43 -5.26
CA ASP A 86 -3.04 -15.16 -4.30
C ASP A 86 -4.37 -14.41 -4.10
N PRO A 87 -5.53 -15.08 -4.27
CA PRO A 87 -6.84 -14.42 -4.17
C PRO A 87 -7.05 -13.68 -2.86
N ARG A 88 -6.46 -14.16 -1.74
CA ARG A 88 -6.61 -13.55 -0.41
C ARG A 88 -6.00 -12.15 -0.37
N PHE A 89 -4.88 -11.94 -1.07
CA PHE A 89 -4.25 -10.63 -1.19
C PHE A 89 -4.85 -9.80 -2.33
N ALA A 90 -5.21 -10.44 -3.45
CA ALA A 90 -5.79 -9.78 -4.61
C ALA A 90 -7.06 -8.98 -4.27
N VAL A 91 -7.92 -9.53 -3.40
CA VAL A 91 -9.13 -8.84 -2.93
C VAL A 91 -8.81 -7.54 -2.21
N LEU A 92 -7.82 -7.54 -1.31
CA LEU A 92 -7.39 -6.33 -0.61
C LEU A 92 -6.81 -5.31 -1.59
N LEU A 93 -5.91 -5.74 -2.47
CA LEU A 93 -5.26 -4.85 -3.43
C LEU A 93 -6.26 -4.21 -4.40
N ALA A 94 -7.24 -4.98 -4.89
CA ALA A 94 -8.32 -4.47 -5.72
C ALA A 94 -9.12 -3.38 -4.99
N ARG A 95 -9.46 -3.62 -3.71
CA ARG A 95 -10.22 -2.64 -2.93
C ARG A 95 -9.41 -1.38 -2.62
N LEU A 96 -8.13 -1.50 -2.26
CA LEU A 96 -7.24 -0.37 -2.03
C LEU A 96 -7.09 0.52 -3.27
N ARG A 97 -7.15 -0.08 -4.46
CA ARG A 97 -7.08 0.65 -5.74
C ARG A 97 -8.41 1.21 -6.20
N SER A 98 -9.52 0.92 -5.54
CA SER A 98 -10.81 1.27 -6.12
C SER A 98 -11.04 2.79 -6.15
N PRO A 99 -11.83 3.31 -7.11
CA PRO A 99 -12.17 4.73 -7.18
C PRO A 99 -12.78 5.25 -5.88
N GLU A 100 -13.56 4.44 -5.17
CA GLU A 100 -14.17 4.84 -3.89
C GLU A 100 -13.13 5.02 -2.78
N THR A 101 -12.05 4.23 -2.79
CA THR A 101 -10.92 4.43 -1.87
C THR A 101 -10.23 5.75 -2.19
N THR A 102 -9.90 6.03 -3.46
CA THR A 102 -9.31 7.33 -3.85
C THR A 102 -10.21 8.51 -3.45
N ALA A 103 -11.52 8.41 -3.69
CA ALA A 103 -12.47 9.45 -3.31
C ALA A 103 -12.49 9.71 -1.79
N ALA A 104 -12.42 8.65 -0.98
CA ALA A 104 -12.37 8.80 0.48
C ALA A 104 -11.09 9.55 0.93
N PHE A 105 -9.93 9.26 0.32
CA PHE A 105 -8.69 9.98 0.61
C PHE A 105 -8.73 11.43 0.11
N ALA A 106 -9.30 11.67 -1.08
CA ALA A 106 -9.48 13.02 -1.62
C ALA A 106 -10.32 13.89 -0.68
N GLU A 107 -11.44 13.36 -0.21
CA GLU A 107 -12.31 14.01 0.78
C GLU A 107 -11.58 14.24 2.11
N LYS A 108 -10.92 13.21 2.64
CA LYS A 108 -10.19 13.28 3.92
C LYS A 108 -9.16 14.40 3.94
N PHE A 109 -8.36 14.53 2.89
CA PHE A 109 -7.26 15.50 2.82
C PHE A 109 -7.67 16.82 2.14
N GLY A 110 -8.89 16.93 1.60
CA GLY A 110 -9.33 18.09 0.85
C GLY A 110 -8.49 18.37 -0.39
N LEU A 111 -8.06 17.32 -1.10
CA LEU A 111 -7.17 17.40 -2.26
C LEU A 111 -7.80 16.75 -3.50
N PRO A 112 -7.51 17.26 -4.72
CA PRO A 112 -8.03 16.70 -5.96
C PRO A 112 -7.22 15.45 -6.37
N LEU A 113 -7.35 14.36 -5.61
CA LEU A 113 -6.65 13.11 -5.92
C LEU A 113 -7.32 12.41 -7.11
N SER A 114 -6.52 11.96 -8.08
CA SER A 114 -6.98 11.17 -9.22
C SER A 114 -6.64 9.69 -9.00
N HIS A 115 -7.59 8.83 -9.36
CA HIS A 115 -7.41 7.38 -9.33
C HIS A 115 -6.38 6.92 -10.37
N GLU A 116 -6.32 7.61 -11.51
CA GLU A 116 -5.36 7.38 -12.59
C GLU A 116 -3.93 7.78 -12.21
N ALA A 117 -3.79 8.67 -11.22
CA ALA A 117 -2.50 9.09 -10.67
C ALA A 117 -2.05 8.25 -9.45
N LEU A 118 -2.77 7.18 -9.10
CA LEU A 118 -2.42 6.31 -7.98
C LEU A 118 -1.29 5.34 -8.37
N LEU A 119 -0.14 5.49 -7.71
CA LEU A 119 0.95 4.51 -7.76
C LEU A 119 0.90 3.61 -6.52
N VAL A 120 0.72 2.31 -6.73
CA VAL A 120 0.75 1.31 -5.66
C VAL A 120 2.02 0.47 -5.70
N THR A 121 2.70 0.37 -4.57
CA THR A 121 3.90 -0.43 -4.40
C THR A 121 3.81 -1.36 -3.19
N LEU A 122 4.54 -2.46 -3.24
CA LEU A 122 4.59 -3.51 -2.22
C LEU A 122 6.00 -3.59 -1.67
N ARG A 123 6.12 -3.84 -0.37
CA ARG A 123 7.38 -4.20 0.26
C ARG A 123 7.16 -5.39 1.18
N ASP A 124 7.98 -6.41 1.05
CA ASP A 124 7.95 -7.62 1.90
C ASP A 124 8.99 -7.56 3.03
N ARG A 125 10.18 -7.03 2.74
CA ARG A 125 11.29 -6.96 3.70
C ARG A 125 11.92 -5.57 3.80
N CYS A 126 12.31 -5.23 5.02
CA CYS A 126 13.15 -4.10 5.35
C CYS A 126 14.63 -4.53 5.35
N ARG A 127 15.52 -3.62 4.97
CA ARG A 127 16.98 -3.76 4.99
C ARG A 127 17.55 -2.76 6.01
N PRO A 128 18.75 -3.01 6.56
CA PRO A 128 19.36 -2.14 7.57
C PRO A 128 19.47 -0.67 7.18
N GLN A 129 19.71 -0.38 5.89
CA GLN A 129 19.89 0.98 5.36
C GLN A 129 18.58 1.76 5.12
N ASP A 130 17.43 1.11 5.30
CA ASP A 130 16.12 1.76 5.17
C ASP A 130 15.77 2.61 6.40
N GLY A 131 14.77 3.47 6.26
CA GLY A 131 14.21 4.22 7.39
C GLY A 131 14.86 5.57 7.68
N ARG A 132 15.79 6.03 6.84
CA ARG A 132 16.32 7.41 6.91
C ARG A 132 15.17 8.42 6.94
N ILE A 133 15.33 9.45 7.76
CA ILE A 133 14.36 10.55 7.83
C ILE A 133 14.37 11.29 6.50
N HIS A 134 13.18 11.52 5.95
CA HIS A 134 12.99 12.26 4.71
C HIS A 134 11.59 12.85 4.66
N THR A 135 11.37 13.74 3.68
CA THR A 135 10.04 14.01 3.13
C THR A 135 9.89 13.26 1.81
N ASP A 136 8.65 12.99 1.45
CA ASP A 136 8.35 12.46 0.12
C ASP A 136 8.67 13.47 -1.01
N SER A 137 8.88 12.95 -2.22
CA SER A 137 9.10 13.78 -3.40
C SER A 137 7.92 14.72 -3.67
N GLU A 138 8.20 15.88 -4.25
CA GLU A 138 7.19 16.89 -4.63
C GLU A 138 6.15 16.36 -5.64
N SER A 139 6.46 15.25 -6.31
CA SER A 139 5.53 14.56 -7.21
C SER A 139 4.40 13.81 -6.50
N LYS A 140 4.42 13.70 -5.16
CA LYS A 140 3.36 13.07 -4.36
C LYS A 140 2.48 14.12 -3.70
N LEU A 141 1.17 13.88 -3.70
CA LEU A 141 0.19 14.68 -2.96
C LEU A 141 -0.11 14.06 -1.59
N VAL A 142 -0.38 12.75 -1.57
CA VAL A 142 -0.71 11.98 -0.37
C VAL A 142 -0.02 10.63 -0.45
N THR A 143 0.53 10.20 0.69
CA THR A 143 1.12 8.87 0.86
C THR A 143 0.39 8.13 1.97
N ALA A 144 0.11 6.86 1.73
CA ALA A 144 -0.51 5.97 2.70
C ALA A 144 0.19 4.61 2.71
N LEU A 145 0.39 4.06 3.91
CA LEU A 145 0.92 2.71 4.11
C LEU A 145 -0.12 1.88 4.87
N VAL A 146 -0.39 0.69 4.35
CA VAL A 146 -1.21 -0.34 5.00
C VAL A 146 -0.32 -1.50 5.38
N TYR A 147 -0.20 -1.77 6.67
CA TYR A 147 0.68 -2.81 7.20
C TYR A 147 0.00 -4.18 7.32
N LEU A 148 0.79 -5.24 7.13
CA LEU A 148 0.34 -6.64 7.11
C LEU A 148 1.34 -7.56 7.85
N ASN A 149 1.59 -7.28 9.15
CA ASN A 149 2.48 -8.09 10.00
C ASN A 149 1.76 -8.59 11.26
N ASP A 150 2.05 -9.84 11.62
CA ASP A 150 1.48 -10.53 12.77
C ASP A 150 2.28 -10.19 14.04
N GLY A 151 1.80 -9.21 14.79
CA GLY A 151 2.54 -8.67 15.92
C GLY A 151 3.80 -7.90 15.52
N TRP A 152 4.40 -7.21 16.50
CA TRP A 152 5.65 -6.46 16.28
C TRP A 152 6.40 -6.22 17.60
N GLU A 153 7.29 -7.15 17.94
CA GLU A 153 8.16 -7.02 19.11
C GLU A 153 9.28 -5.97 18.94
N PRO A 154 10.01 -5.90 17.79
CA PRO A 154 11.15 -5.00 17.67
C PRO A 154 10.79 -3.53 17.86
N GLU A 155 11.70 -2.75 18.47
CA GLU A 155 11.61 -1.29 18.46
C GLU A 155 11.90 -0.71 17.07
N GLY A 156 12.79 -1.38 16.32
CA GLY A 156 13.12 -1.03 14.93
C GLY A 156 11.93 -1.18 13.97
N GLY A 157 11.95 -0.42 12.87
CA GLY A 157 10.97 -0.55 11.79
C GLY A 157 9.59 0.04 12.08
N ARG A 158 9.34 0.57 13.27
CA ARG A 158 8.11 1.33 13.56
C ARG A 158 8.21 2.68 12.87
N LEU A 159 7.25 3.01 12.00
CA LEU A 159 7.28 4.29 11.28
C LEU A 159 7.06 5.41 12.30
N ARG A 160 7.87 6.46 12.20
CA ARG A 160 7.73 7.67 12.99
C ARG A 160 7.41 8.82 12.07
N LEU A 161 6.38 9.57 12.43
CA LEU A 161 6.14 10.91 11.93
C LEU A 161 6.88 11.86 12.87
N LEU A 162 7.67 12.78 12.34
CA LEU A 162 8.67 13.54 13.09
C LEU A 162 8.46 15.05 12.91
N ARG A 163 8.76 15.83 13.95
CA ARG A 163 8.72 17.31 13.86
C ARG A 163 9.92 17.88 13.11
N ARG A 164 11.03 17.15 13.07
CA ARG A 164 12.33 17.60 12.53
C ARG A 164 12.99 16.53 11.68
N ILE A 165 13.83 16.96 10.74
CA ILE A 165 14.56 16.07 9.81
C ILE A 165 15.75 15.35 10.45
N ASP A 166 16.29 15.90 11.54
CA ASP A 166 17.56 15.52 12.15
C ASP A 166 17.42 14.74 13.47
N ASP A 167 16.20 14.50 13.93
CA ASP A 167 15.93 13.83 15.21
C ASP A 167 14.85 12.74 15.07
N MET A 168 15.27 11.47 15.22
CA MET A 168 14.38 10.31 15.15
C MET A 168 13.49 10.18 16.41
N GLU A 169 13.84 10.84 17.50
CA GLU A 169 13.11 10.77 18.78
C GLU A 169 12.11 11.93 18.95
N ASP A 170 12.19 13.00 18.14
CA ASP A 170 11.23 14.12 18.14
C ASP A 170 9.92 13.74 17.39
N MET A 171 9.20 12.79 18.01
CA MET A 171 8.03 12.13 17.42
C MET A 171 6.75 12.95 17.55
N ILE A 172 6.00 12.98 16.46
CA ILE A 172 4.58 13.32 16.41
C ILE A 172 3.74 12.08 16.73
N ALA A 173 4.08 10.97 16.07
CA ALA A 173 3.43 9.67 16.23
C ALA A 173 4.41 8.54 15.89
N GLU A 174 4.30 7.42 16.61
CA GLU A 174 4.95 6.15 16.27
C GLU A 174 3.89 5.14 15.84
N VAL A 175 4.14 4.44 14.73
CA VAL A 175 3.20 3.51 14.09
C VAL A 175 3.87 2.13 14.00
N PRO A 176 3.49 1.21 14.90
CA PRO A 176 3.80 -0.20 14.76
C PRO A 176 3.21 -0.74 13.44
N PRO A 177 3.97 -1.52 12.66
CA PRO A 177 3.51 -2.01 11.37
C PRO A 177 2.60 -3.25 11.52
N LEU A 178 1.56 -3.15 12.35
CA LEU A 178 0.65 -4.27 12.65
C LEU A 178 -0.39 -4.48 11.56
N ASP A 179 -0.86 -5.73 11.43
CA ASP A 179 -1.95 -6.14 10.54
C ASP A 179 -3.11 -5.12 10.55
N GLY A 180 -3.43 -4.61 9.36
CA GLY A 180 -4.56 -3.72 9.11
C GLY A 180 -4.39 -2.29 9.60
N THR A 181 -3.19 -1.91 10.07
CA THR A 181 -2.88 -0.53 10.45
C THR A 181 -2.63 0.31 9.20
N LEU A 182 -3.36 1.43 9.10
CA LEU A 182 -3.13 2.48 8.13
C LEU A 182 -2.36 3.64 8.79
N VAL A 183 -1.38 4.19 8.07
CA VAL A 183 -0.88 5.54 8.29
C VAL A 183 -0.97 6.29 6.97
N ALA A 184 -1.46 7.52 7.01
CA ALA A 184 -1.60 8.37 5.84
C ALA A 184 -1.23 9.81 6.16
N PHE A 185 -0.58 10.50 5.23
CA PHE A 185 -0.18 11.88 5.39
C PHE A 185 -0.13 12.61 4.05
N ARG A 186 -0.40 13.91 4.10
CA ARG A 186 -0.19 14.82 2.97
C ARG A 186 1.30 15.13 2.86
N ARG A 187 1.83 15.11 1.63
CA ARG A 187 3.18 15.59 1.36
C ARG A 187 3.27 17.09 1.61
N THR A 188 4.22 17.48 2.45
CA THR A 188 4.58 18.88 2.75
C THR A 188 6.10 18.97 2.92
N ASP A 189 6.66 20.17 3.00
CA ASP A 189 8.11 20.35 3.17
C ASP A 189 8.59 19.95 4.58
N ASN A 190 7.65 19.77 5.52
CA ASN A 190 7.90 19.32 6.88
C ASN A 190 7.24 17.98 7.22
N SER A 191 6.74 17.22 6.23
CA SER A 191 6.19 15.87 6.44
C SER A 191 7.29 14.83 6.66
N PHE A 192 8.14 15.08 7.67
CA PHE A 192 9.28 14.24 7.99
C PHE A 192 8.81 12.91 8.55
N HIS A 193 9.37 11.84 8.01
CA HIS A 193 9.11 10.50 8.49
C HIS A 193 10.29 9.58 8.25
N GLY A 194 10.38 8.54 9.08
CA GLY A 194 11.45 7.55 9.04
C GLY A 194 11.16 6.41 10.01
N HIS A 195 12.12 5.53 10.22
CA HIS A 195 12.04 4.55 11.30
C HIS A 195 13.45 4.18 11.77
N LYS A 196 13.56 3.73 13.03
CA LYS A 196 14.80 3.11 13.50
C LYS A 196 15.19 1.93 12.62
N PRO A 197 16.49 1.65 12.42
CA PRO A 197 16.96 0.54 11.57
C PRO A 197 16.26 -0.78 11.90
N TYR A 198 15.95 -1.55 10.86
CA TYR A 198 15.37 -2.88 10.99
C TYR A 198 15.74 -3.75 9.80
N ASP A 199 16.04 -5.01 10.05
CA ASP A 199 16.31 -6.03 9.04
C ASP A 199 15.39 -7.22 9.27
N GLY A 200 14.54 -7.52 8.29
CA GLY A 200 13.54 -8.57 8.44
C GLY A 200 12.28 -8.36 7.62
N VAL A 201 11.30 -9.22 7.87
CA VAL A 201 9.96 -9.13 7.25
C VAL A 201 9.25 -7.90 7.81
N ARG A 202 8.80 -7.03 6.90
CA ARG A 202 8.05 -5.82 7.22
C ARG A 202 7.15 -5.50 6.03
N ARG A 203 5.98 -6.14 6.03
CA ARG A 203 5.04 -6.11 4.92
C ARG A 203 4.18 -4.86 4.95
N TYR A 204 4.10 -4.18 3.82
CA TYR A 204 3.11 -3.14 3.59
C TYR A 204 2.74 -2.99 2.12
N VAL A 205 1.54 -2.46 1.91
CA VAL A 205 1.09 -1.85 0.64
C VAL A 205 1.20 -0.34 0.80
N MET A 206 1.91 0.32 -0.11
CA MET A 206 2.03 1.77 -0.14
C MET A 206 1.24 2.32 -1.32
N LEU A 207 0.36 3.28 -1.03
CA LEU A 207 -0.40 4.06 -1.99
C LEU A 207 0.20 5.45 -2.05
N ASN A 208 0.57 5.90 -3.24
CA ASN A 208 1.00 7.26 -3.48
C ASN A 208 0.08 7.88 -4.53
N TRP A 209 -0.73 8.86 -4.14
CA TRP A 209 -1.45 9.68 -5.11
C TRP A 209 -0.50 10.76 -5.61
N MET A 210 -0.16 10.67 -6.88
CA MET A 210 0.81 11.55 -7.53
C MET A 210 0.13 12.82 -8.04
N VAL A 211 0.92 13.83 -8.38
CA VAL A 211 0.42 15.09 -8.96
C VAL A 211 -0.32 14.88 -10.28
N ASP A 212 0.11 13.87 -11.06
CA ASP A 212 -0.54 13.44 -12.30
C ASP A 212 -0.12 11.99 -12.68
N ALA A 213 -0.82 11.38 -13.63
CA ALA A 213 -0.54 10.02 -14.10
C ALA A 213 0.85 9.89 -14.76
N GLY A 214 1.35 10.95 -15.40
CA GLY A 214 2.70 10.98 -15.96
C GLY A 214 3.78 10.95 -14.88
N ALA A 215 3.57 11.62 -13.75
CA ALA A 215 4.43 11.59 -12.58
C ALA A 215 4.42 10.19 -11.94
N ALA A 216 3.26 9.54 -11.86
CA ALA A 216 3.15 8.14 -11.43
C ALA A 216 3.98 7.20 -12.33
N HIS A 217 3.85 7.34 -13.65
CA HIS A 217 4.62 6.55 -14.59
C HIS A 217 6.13 6.81 -14.48
N ARG A 218 6.56 8.07 -14.43
CA ARG A 218 7.99 8.44 -14.25
C ARG A 218 8.56 7.89 -12.96
N GLU A 219 7.82 7.96 -11.86
CA GLU A 219 8.25 7.45 -10.56
C GLU A 219 8.40 5.93 -10.58
N ALA A 220 7.45 5.19 -11.18
CA ALA A 220 7.55 3.75 -11.36
C ALA A 220 8.78 3.35 -12.20
N MET A 221 9.08 4.11 -13.25
CA MET A 221 10.26 3.89 -14.10
C MET A 221 11.57 4.20 -13.36
N ARG A 222 11.63 5.31 -12.62
CA ARG A 222 12.82 5.76 -11.86
C ARG A 222 13.33 4.73 -10.87
N HIS A 223 12.41 4.05 -10.19
CA HIS A 223 12.74 3.00 -9.22
C HIS A 223 12.97 1.63 -9.87
N GLY A 224 13.01 1.54 -11.21
CA GLY A 224 13.16 0.28 -11.93
C GLY A 224 12.02 -0.70 -11.69
N LEU A 225 10.85 -0.19 -11.27
CA LEU A 225 9.73 -1.00 -10.81
C LEU A 225 8.77 -1.42 -11.92
N SER A 226 9.02 -0.99 -13.15
CA SER A 226 8.18 -1.26 -14.33
C SER A 226 8.11 -2.74 -14.75
N SER A 227 8.80 -3.65 -14.04
CA SER A 227 8.83 -5.09 -14.37
C SER A 227 9.08 -6.05 -13.19
N VAL A 228 9.05 -5.58 -11.93
CA VAL A 228 9.48 -6.40 -10.77
C VAL A 228 8.47 -7.50 -10.38
N TRP A 229 7.21 -7.42 -10.82
CA TRP A 229 6.21 -8.45 -10.54
C TRP A 229 6.60 -9.85 -11.08
N LYS A 230 7.30 -9.92 -12.22
CA LYS A 230 7.79 -11.19 -12.79
C LYS A 230 8.73 -11.96 -11.86
N LYS A 231 9.36 -11.28 -10.90
CA LYS A 231 10.24 -11.89 -9.90
C LYS A 231 9.49 -12.34 -8.63
N LEU A 232 8.27 -11.84 -8.40
CA LEU A 232 7.45 -12.17 -7.23
C LEU A 232 6.56 -13.41 -7.44
N THR A 233 6.29 -13.80 -8.68
CA THR A 233 5.50 -15.01 -9.00
C THR A 233 6.32 -16.28 -9.18
N GLY A 234 7.66 -16.18 -9.13
CA GLY A 234 8.54 -17.22 -9.68
C GLY A 234 8.40 -17.28 -11.21
N GLY A 235 9.52 -17.32 -11.92
CA GLY A 235 9.48 -17.51 -13.36
C GLY A 235 8.88 -18.86 -13.70
N LEU A 236 7.64 -18.89 -14.20
CA LEU A 236 7.11 -20.03 -14.94
C LEU A 236 7.22 -19.71 -16.43
N HIS A 237 8.27 -20.32 -16.99
CA HIS A 237 8.54 -20.70 -18.37
C HIS A 237 7.73 -20.07 -19.52
N SER A 238 8.48 -19.43 -20.42
CA SER A 238 8.23 -19.45 -21.85
C SER A 238 7.86 -20.86 -22.31
N PHE A 239 6.69 -21.01 -22.93
CA PHE A 239 6.44 -21.80 -24.15
C PHE A 239 5.17 -21.25 -24.81
#